data_AF-A0A371J0R4-F1
#
_entry.id   AF-A0A371J0R4-F1
#
_cell.length_a   1.000
_cell.length_b   1.000
_cell.length_c   1.000
_cell.angle_alpha   90.00
_cell.angle_beta   90.00
_cell.angle_gamma   90.00
#
_symmetry.space_group_name_H-M   'P 1'
#
loop_
_entity.id
_entity.type
_entity.pdbx_description
1 polymer ?
#
loop_
_entity_poly.entity_id
_entity_poly.type
_entity_poly.pdbx_seq_one_letter_code
_entity_poly.pdbx_strand_id
1 'polypeptide(L)'
;MKGGGHGQSNIDVLKENGIEYNVVKEYDNGVRVGNVPKHKTPSKRAGTGQAWFPENWSDNKIKEAGEFVANLSENKSLADGVIGFGEYDGVRVGIIKTNGKVGTIFPDADLQP
;
A
#
# COMPACT_ATOMS: atom_id res chain seq x y z
N MET A 1 -0.21 13.73 -2.79
CA MET A 1 0.51 12.66 -3.49
C MET A 1 -0.49 11.87 -4.34
N LYS A 2 -0.35 11.87 -5.67
CA LYS A 2 -1.06 10.93 -6.55
C LYS A 2 -0.27 9.62 -6.52
N GLY A 3 -0.89 8.52 -6.10
CA GLY A 3 -0.40 7.14 -6.35
C GLY A 3 0.79 6.58 -5.54
N GLY A 4 1.58 7.38 -4.82
CA GLY A 4 2.82 6.91 -4.16
C GLY A 4 2.75 6.63 -2.66
N GLY A 5 1.57 6.65 -2.02
CA GLY A 5 1.43 6.71 -0.56
C GLY A 5 1.92 5.49 0.24
N HIS A 6 2.24 4.39 -0.43
CA HIS A 6 2.61 3.11 0.19
C HIS A 6 3.95 2.58 -0.31
N GLY A 7 4.69 3.31 -1.15
CA GLY A 7 6.03 2.91 -1.62
C GLY A 7 7.16 3.47 -0.76
N GLN A 8 8.40 3.13 -1.11
CA GLN A 8 9.59 3.76 -0.51
C GLN A 8 9.62 5.28 -0.75
N SER A 9 9.13 5.72 -1.91
CA SER A 9 8.98 7.14 -2.24
C SER A 9 8.15 7.92 -1.21
N ASN A 10 7.16 7.30 -0.56
CA ASN A 10 6.44 7.96 0.54
C ASN A 10 7.31 8.15 1.78
N ILE A 11 8.08 7.12 2.16
CA ILE A 11 8.99 7.19 3.31
C ILE A 11 10.07 8.25 3.07
N ASP A 12 10.60 8.34 1.85
CA ASP A 12 11.61 9.34 1.51
C ASP A 12 11.05 10.76 1.63
N VAL A 13 9.82 11.01 1.15
CA VAL A 13 9.12 12.29 1.37
C VAL A 13 8.93 12.57 2.86
N LEU A 14 8.59 11.58 3.69
CA LEU A 14 8.46 11.77 5.15
C LEU A 14 9.81 12.18 5.76
N LYS A 15 10.91 11.50 5.40
CA LYS A 15 12.26 11.82 5.85
C LYS A 15 12.70 13.22 5.43
N GLU A 16 12.55 13.56 4.16
CA GLU A 16 12.92 14.87 3.59
C GLU A 16 12.20 16.03 4.28
N ASN A 17 10.97 15.80 4.73
CA ASN A 17 10.16 16.81 5.41
C ASN A 17 10.29 16.75 6.94
N GLY A 18 11.19 15.94 7.49
CA GLY A 18 11.35 15.77 8.94
C GLY A 18 10.10 15.23 9.64
N ILE A 19 9.25 14.49 8.91
CA ILE A 19 8.03 13.88 9.44
C ILE A 19 8.41 12.50 9.98
N GLU A 20 8.24 12.34 11.28
CA GLU A 20 8.44 11.08 11.97
C GLU A 20 7.53 9.99 11.42
N TYR A 21 8.10 8.81 11.22
CA TYR A 21 7.41 7.58 10.89
C TYR A 21 8.08 6.42 11.61
N ASN A 22 7.33 5.36 11.85
CA ASN A 22 7.80 4.17 12.53
C ASN A 22 7.47 2.96 11.68
N VAL A 23 8.45 2.09 11.44
CA VAL A 23 8.22 0.71 10.98
C VAL A 23 8.21 -0.15 12.23
N VAL A 24 7.04 -0.72 12.55
CA VAL A 24 6.81 -1.51 13.76
C VAL A 24 7.08 -2.98 13.51
N LYS A 25 6.77 -3.46 12.31
CA LYS A 25 6.99 -4.85 11.88
C LYS A 25 7.29 -4.89 10.39
N GLU A 26 8.13 -5.83 10.00
CA GLU A 26 8.32 -6.25 8.62
C GLU A 26 7.87 -7.71 8.49
N TYR A 27 7.13 -8.03 7.44
CA TYR A 27 6.79 -9.40 7.06
C TYR A 27 7.94 -10.04 6.29
N ASP A 28 8.00 -11.37 6.25
CA ASP A 28 9.10 -12.10 5.59
C ASP A 28 9.25 -11.78 4.10
N ASN A 29 8.16 -11.36 3.45
CA ASN A 29 8.14 -10.90 2.06
C ASN A 29 8.54 -9.42 1.87
N GLY A 30 8.95 -8.75 2.94
CA GLY A 30 9.43 -7.36 2.96
C GLY A 30 8.34 -6.30 3.12
N VAL A 31 7.05 -6.65 3.23
CA VAL A 31 6.01 -5.65 3.53
C VAL A 31 6.26 -5.07 4.92
N ARG A 32 6.22 -3.74 5.01
CA ARG A 32 6.50 -3.00 6.25
C ARG A 32 5.22 -2.40 6.79
N VAL A 33 4.95 -2.55 8.07
CA VAL A 33 3.78 -1.95 8.73
C VAL A 33 4.19 -1.13 9.93
N GLY A 34 3.44 -0.06 10.19
CA GLY A 34 3.75 0.86 11.26
C GLY A 34 2.84 2.08 11.27
N ASN A 35 3.39 3.26 11.55
CA ASN A 35 2.60 4.47 11.76
C ASN A 35 3.34 5.77 11.45
N VAL A 36 2.58 6.86 11.38
CA VAL A 36 3.08 8.23 11.27
C VAL A 36 2.44 9.03 12.41
N PRO A 37 3.14 9.32 13.52
CA PRO A 37 2.54 9.87 14.74
C PRO A 37 1.72 11.15 14.56
N LYS A 38 2.13 12.01 13.62
CA LYS A 38 1.45 13.27 13.30
C LYS A 38 0.47 13.18 12.12
N HIS A 39 0.09 11.97 11.71
CA HIS A 39 -0.81 11.77 10.57
C HIS A 39 -2.19 12.39 10.82
N LYS A 40 -2.82 12.99 9.80
CA LYS A 40 -4.15 13.63 9.92
C LYS A 40 -5.22 12.67 10.48
N THR A 41 -5.26 11.44 9.97
CA THR A 41 -6.18 10.38 10.40
C THR A 41 -5.67 9.71 11.68
N PRO A 42 -6.46 9.68 12.78
CA PRO A 42 -6.03 9.11 14.07
C PRO A 42 -5.57 7.66 14.03
N SER A 43 -6.25 6.79 13.27
CA SER A 43 -5.91 5.36 13.16
C SER A 43 -4.51 5.09 12.59
N LYS A 44 -3.91 6.08 11.92
CA LYS A 44 -2.59 5.97 11.29
C LYS A 44 -1.43 6.45 12.18
N ARG A 45 -1.74 6.92 13.40
CA ARG A 45 -0.77 7.55 14.32
C ARG A 45 -0.03 6.57 15.22
N ALA A 46 -0.53 5.34 15.37
CA ALA A 46 0.06 4.34 16.26
C ALA A 46 -0.11 2.93 15.70
N GLY A 47 0.62 1.97 16.26
CA GLY A 47 0.55 0.56 15.87
C GLY A 47 0.94 0.35 14.40
N THR A 48 0.15 -0.47 13.69
CA THR A 48 0.35 -0.89 12.30
C THR A 48 -0.64 -0.25 11.31
N GLY A 49 -1.22 0.92 11.65
CA GLY A 49 -2.23 1.59 10.83
C GLY A 49 -1.74 2.15 9.48
N GLN A 50 -0.45 2.05 9.20
CA GLN A 50 0.17 2.32 7.91
C GLN A 50 0.91 1.08 7.42
N ALA A 51 0.92 0.89 6.10
CA ALA A 51 1.68 -0.17 5.47
C ALA A 51 2.43 0.39 4.26
N TRP A 52 3.61 -0.15 4.02
CA TRP A 52 4.45 0.16 2.89
C TRP A 52 4.92 -1.12 2.22
N PHE A 53 5.00 -1.09 0.89
CA PHE A 53 5.55 -2.17 0.10
C PHE A 53 7.02 -2.42 0.49
N PRO A 54 7.59 -3.57 0.07
CA PRO A 54 9.02 -3.81 0.21
C PRO A 54 9.85 -2.62 -0.25
N GLU A 55 10.91 -2.31 0.49
CA GLU A 55 11.74 -1.13 0.23
C GLU A 55 12.32 -1.11 -1.20
N ASN A 56 12.57 -2.30 -1.76
CA ASN A 56 13.08 -2.46 -3.12
C ASN A 56 12.01 -2.37 -4.23
N TRP A 57 10.72 -2.23 -3.90
CA TRP A 57 9.67 -2.05 -4.91
C TRP A 57 9.64 -0.59 -5.39
N SER A 58 9.87 -0.41 -6.69
CA SER A 58 9.70 0.88 -7.36
C SER A 58 8.21 1.24 -7.52
N ASP A 59 7.93 2.53 -7.70
CA ASP A 59 6.57 3.01 -8.01
C ASP A 59 5.98 2.33 -9.26
N ASN A 60 6.82 2.04 -10.27
CA ASN A 60 6.41 1.30 -11.46
C ASN A 60 5.99 -0.14 -11.12
N LYS A 61 6.77 -0.84 -10.29
CA LYS A 61 6.43 -2.21 -9.85
C LYS A 61 5.12 -2.24 -9.06
N ILE A 62 4.90 -1.26 -8.18
CA ILE A 62 3.63 -1.12 -7.45
C ILE A 62 2.46 -0.91 -8.42
N LYS A 63 2.65 -0.07 -9.44
CA LYS A 63 1.64 0.17 -10.47
C LYS A 63 1.32 -1.10 -11.26
N GLU A 64 2.34 -1.82 -11.72
CA GLU A 64 2.19 -3.11 -12.41
C GLU A 64 1.45 -4.14 -11.55
N ALA A 65 1.80 -4.24 -10.27
CA ALA A 65 1.12 -5.13 -9.33
C ALA A 65 -0.37 -4.76 -9.17
N GLY A 66 -0.69 -3.47 -9.06
CA GLY A 66 -2.08 -3.02 -8.99
C GLY A 66 -2.87 -3.27 -10.27
N GLU A 67 -2.26 -3.09 -11.43
CA GLU A 67 -2.87 -3.41 -12.73
C GLU A 67 -3.09 -4.91 -12.90
N PHE A 68 -2.12 -5.73 -12.49
CA PHE A 68 -2.26 -7.19 -12.46
C PHE A 68 -3.45 -7.61 -11.58
N VAL A 69 -3.48 -7.14 -10.33
CA VAL A 69 -4.55 -7.50 -9.38
C VAL A 69 -5.92 -7.02 -9.85
N ALA A 70 -6.03 -5.83 -10.43
CA ALA A 70 -7.29 -5.32 -10.98
C ALA A 70 -7.81 -6.14 -12.16
N ASN A 71 -6.92 -6.84 -12.88
CA ASN A 71 -7.25 -7.70 -14.02
C ASN A 71 -7.50 -9.16 -13.62
N LEU A 72 -7.43 -9.52 -12.33
CA LEU A 72 -7.90 -10.83 -11.85
C LEU A 72 -9.41 -10.98 -12.04
N SER A 73 -9.88 -12.19 -12.35
CA SER A 73 -11.28 -12.45 -12.70
C SER A 73 -12.29 -11.93 -11.67
N GLU A 74 -11.97 -12.13 -10.40
CA GLU A 74 -12.71 -11.72 -9.21
C GLU A 74 -12.70 -10.20 -9.01
N ASN A 75 -11.69 -9.50 -9.53
CA ASN A 75 -11.48 -8.07 -9.33
C ASN A 75 -11.95 -7.24 -10.53
N LYS A 76 -12.08 -7.83 -11.73
CA LYS A 76 -12.47 -7.11 -12.96
C LYS A 76 -13.80 -6.37 -12.83
N SER A 77 -14.80 -6.98 -12.21
CA SER A 77 -16.15 -6.43 -12.03
C SER A 77 -16.37 -5.73 -10.69
N LEU A 78 -15.34 -5.57 -9.85
CA LEU A 78 -15.47 -4.85 -8.58
C LEU A 78 -15.98 -3.42 -8.80
N ALA A 79 -16.98 -3.06 -8.00
CA ALA A 79 -17.50 -1.72 -7.91
C ALA A 79 -16.46 -0.76 -7.30
N ASP A 80 -16.61 0.53 -7.59
CA ASP A 80 -15.78 1.57 -6.99
C ASP A 80 -15.89 1.57 -5.46
N GLY A 81 -14.78 1.86 -4.79
CA GLY A 81 -14.70 1.86 -3.32
C GLY A 81 -14.61 0.47 -2.67
N VAL A 82 -14.84 -0.62 -3.41
CA VAL A 82 -14.65 -1.98 -2.91
C VAL A 82 -13.17 -2.37 -3.04
N ILE A 83 -12.64 -2.99 -1.98
CA ILE A 83 -11.28 -3.51 -1.98
C ILE A 83 -11.24 -4.83 -2.76
N GLY A 84 -10.39 -4.89 -3.78
CA GLY A 84 -9.96 -6.14 -4.39
C GLY A 84 -8.58 -6.52 -3.88
N PHE A 85 -8.32 -7.82 -3.75
CA PHE A 85 -7.01 -8.33 -3.37
C PHE A 85 -6.48 -9.31 -4.40
N GLY A 86 -5.16 -9.43 -4.46
CA GLY A 86 -4.47 -10.46 -5.22
C GLY A 86 -3.02 -10.54 -4.75
N GLU A 87 -2.36 -11.67 -5.04
CA GLU A 87 -0.94 -11.83 -4.77
C GLU A 87 -0.12 -11.44 -6.01
N TYR A 88 0.96 -10.68 -5.80
CA TYR A 88 1.93 -10.33 -6.84
C TYR A 88 3.33 -10.39 -6.25
N ASP A 89 4.22 -11.19 -6.84
CA ASP A 89 5.59 -11.41 -6.37
C ASP A 89 5.69 -11.68 -4.85
N GLY A 90 4.81 -12.54 -4.34
CA GLY A 90 4.77 -12.94 -2.93
C GLY A 90 4.17 -11.90 -1.97
N VAL A 91 3.67 -10.77 -2.48
CA VAL A 91 3.00 -9.74 -1.68
C VAL A 91 1.51 -9.79 -1.93
N ARG A 92 0.71 -9.78 -0.86
CA ARG A 92 -0.74 -9.55 -0.95
C ARG A 92 -1.01 -8.06 -1.16
N VAL A 93 -1.49 -7.73 -2.35
CA VAL A 93 -1.75 -6.38 -2.83
C VAL A 93 -3.25 -6.11 -2.86
N GLY A 94 -3.65 -5.00 -2.24
CA GLY A 94 -5.00 -4.44 -2.30
C GLY A 94 -5.13 -3.34 -3.34
N ILE A 95 -6.27 -3.29 -4.04
CA ILE A 95 -6.65 -2.22 -4.95
C ILE A 95 -8.03 -1.67 -4.60
N ILE A 96 -8.23 -0.37 -4.80
CA ILE A 96 -9.55 0.28 -4.73
C ILE A 96 -9.76 1.04 -6.04
N LYS A 97 -10.90 0.82 -6.70
CA LYS A 97 -11.28 1.56 -7.90
C LYS A 97 -12.00 2.86 -7.57
N THR A 98 -11.80 3.86 -8.43
CA THR A 98 -12.53 5.12 -8.45
C THR A 98 -12.81 5.50 -9.90
N ASN A 99 -14.08 5.71 -10.23
CA ASN A 99 -14.57 5.91 -11.60
C ASN A 99 -14.14 4.78 -12.55
N GLY A 100 -14.22 3.53 -12.08
CA GLY A 100 -13.88 2.33 -12.85
C GLY A 100 -12.39 2.10 -13.10
N LYS A 101 -11.50 2.91 -12.52
CA LYS A 101 -10.03 2.82 -12.67
C LYS A 101 -9.37 2.57 -11.32
N VAL A 102 -8.22 1.90 -11.31
CA VAL A 102 -7.42 1.71 -10.09
C VAL A 102 -7.01 3.07 -9.54
N GLY A 103 -7.54 3.43 -8.37
CA GLY A 103 -7.28 4.70 -7.70
C GLY A 103 -6.28 4.59 -6.56
N THR A 104 -6.33 3.49 -5.80
CA THR A 104 -5.41 3.20 -4.69
C THR A 104 -4.83 1.80 -4.87
N ILE A 105 -3.52 1.67 -4.60
CA ILE A 105 -2.79 0.40 -4.54
C ILE A 105 -2.04 0.40 -3.21
N PHE A 106 -2.14 -0.68 -2.44
CA PHE A 106 -1.55 -0.78 -1.10
C PHE A 106 -1.20 -2.24 -0.78
N PRO A 107 -0.20 -2.50 0.07
CA PRO A 107 0.02 -3.83 0.62
C PRO A 107 -0.98 -4.07 1.76
N ASP A 108 -1.49 -5.29 1.85
CA ASP A 108 -2.36 -5.68 2.97
C ASP A 108 -1.57 -5.64 4.29
N ALA A 109 -2.02 -4.80 5.22
CA ALA A 109 -1.32 -4.56 6.48
C ALA A 109 -1.54 -5.70 7.49
N ASP A 110 -2.66 -6.40 7.36
CA ASP A 110 -3.15 -7.37 8.35
C ASP A 110 -2.83 -8.81 7.94
N LEU A 111 -2.63 -9.06 6.64
CA LEU A 111 -2.34 -10.37 6.09
C LEU A 111 -1.29 -10.31 4.97
N GLN A 112 -0.25 -11.14 5.08
CA GLN A 112 0.67 -11.44 4.00
C GLN A 112 0.78 -12.98 3.84
N PRO A 113 1.10 -13.48 2.63
CA PRO A 113 1.28 -14.92 2.37
C PRO A 113 2.41 -15.55 3.21
#